data_AF-A0A2V5U596-F1
#
_entry.id   AF-A0A2V5U596-F1
#
_cell.length_a   1.000
_cell.length_b   1.000
_cell.length_c   1.000
_cell.angle_alpha   90.00
_cell.angle_beta   90.00
_cell.angle_gamma   90.00
#
_symmetry.space_group_name_H-M   'P 1'
#
loop_
_entity.id
_entity.type
_entity.pdbx_description
1 polymer ?
#
loop_
_entity_poly.entity_id
_entity_poly.type
_entity_poly.pdbx_seq_one_letter_code
_entity_poly.pdbx_strand_id
1 'polypeptide(L)'
;MTLSVFVGLCFALLLAVVGVTTFFLVRKPRTGFIILGVLLAVAAPAFVSWKPIYKTRTPRFAEEVKKVADPSELQRWAVATLQETSQAGSSHEIPRDKVPVGIRNLTSDGSPFQDAFCDAGSVQDRTVWLVWGGGFGHWGIRIGTSSFRVSPDDNYYIEWKPGIYFWHQTH
;
A
#
# COMPACT_ATOMS: atom_id res chain seq x y z
N MET A 1 0.61 -1.57 -22.44
CA MET A 1 -0.43 -2.60 -22.14
C MET A 1 -1.17 -2.11 -20.90
N THR A 2 -2.46 -1.80 -21.00
CA THR A 2 -3.22 -1.31 -19.84
C THR A 2 -3.42 -2.44 -18.82
N LEU A 3 -3.45 -2.11 -17.54
CA LEU A 3 -3.59 -3.08 -16.45
C LEU A 3 -4.79 -4.03 -16.65
N SER A 4 -5.88 -3.53 -17.23
CA SER A 4 -7.08 -4.29 -17.60
C SER A 4 -6.81 -5.41 -18.62
N VAL A 5 -5.92 -5.18 -19.59
CA VAL A 5 -5.56 -6.17 -20.61
C VAL A 5 -4.71 -7.28 -20.00
N PHE A 6 -3.81 -6.95 -19.07
CA PHE A 6 -2.99 -7.93 -18.35
C PHE A 6 -3.84 -8.85 -17.47
N VAL A 7 -4.81 -8.30 -16.72
CA VAL A 7 -5.74 -9.09 -15.89
C VAL A 7 -6.60 -10.02 -16.75
N GLY A 8 -7.11 -9.53 -17.89
CA GLY A 8 -7.89 -10.36 -18.81
C GLY A 8 -7.08 -11.53 -19.38
N LEU A 9 -5.81 -11.31 -19.73
CA LEU A 9 -4.90 -12.36 -20.20
C LEU A 9 -4.63 -13.42 -19.14
N CYS A 10 -4.36 -13.00 -17.90
CA CYS A 10 -4.14 -13.93 -16.78
C CYS A 10 -5.38 -14.80 -16.51
N PHE A 11 -6.58 -14.22 -16.57
CA PHE A 11 -7.83 -14.95 -16.36
C PHE A 11 -8.08 -16.00 -17.45
N ALA A 12 -7.86 -15.62 -18.72
CA ALA A 12 -8.00 -16.55 -19.86
C ALA A 12 -7.00 -17.72 -19.78
N LEU A 13 -5.75 -17.45 -19.40
CA LEU A 13 -4.73 -18.47 -19.16
C LEU A 13 -5.14 -19.43 -18.03
N LEU A 14 -5.69 -18.91 -16.95
CA LEU A 14 -6.11 -19.71 -15.80
C LEU A 14 -7.27 -20.64 -16.18
N LEU A 15 -8.26 -20.15 -16.92
CA LEU A 15 -9.34 -20.97 -17.46
C LEU A 15 -8.84 -22.05 -18.42
N ALA A 16 -7.87 -21.73 -19.29
CA ALA A 16 -7.26 -22.69 -20.21
C ALA A 16 -6.53 -23.81 -19.44
N VAL A 17 -5.74 -23.47 -18.42
CA VAL A 17 -5.04 -24.44 -17.57
C VAL A 17 -6.03 -25.35 -16.84
N VAL A 18 -7.11 -24.79 -16.28
CA VAL A 18 -8.16 -25.57 -15.61
C VAL A 18 -8.86 -26.51 -16.61
N GLY A 19 -9.22 -26.01 -17.79
CA GLY A 19 -9.88 -26.80 -18.83
C GLY A 19 -9.02 -27.98 -19.32
N VAL A 20 -7.74 -27.72 -19.60
CA VAL A 20 -6.78 -28.74 -20.04
C VAL A 20 -6.56 -29.79 -18.94
N THR A 21 -6.34 -29.35 -17.70
CA THR A 21 -6.12 -30.26 -16.57
C THR A 21 -7.35 -31.13 -16.31
N THR A 22 -8.54 -30.54 -16.34
CA THR A 22 -9.81 -31.27 -16.16
C THR A 22 -10.04 -32.28 -17.29
N PHE A 23 -9.77 -31.90 -18.54
CA PHE A 23 -9.86 -32.81 -19.68
C PHE A 23 -8.95 -34.04 -19.50
N PHE A 24 -7.69 -33.83 -19.10
CA PHE A 24 -6.76 -34.94 -18.87
C PHE A 24 -7.13 -35.78 -17.65
N LEU A 25 -7.62 -35.18 -16.56
CA LEU A 25 -8.11 -35.93 -15.40
C LEU A 25 -9.30 -36.85 -15.75
N VAL A 26 -10.20 -36.40 -16.62
CA VAL A 26 -11.38 -37.18 -17.05
C VAL A 26 -11.03 -38.24 -18.11
N ARG A 27 -10.23 -37.88 -19.12
CA ARG A 27 -9.98 -38.74 -20.29
C ARG A 27 -8.77 -39.66 -20.14
N LYS A 28 -7.76 -39.24 -19.37
CA LYS A 28 -6.48 -39.97 -19.19
C LYS A 28 -5.95 -39.76 -17.76
N PRO A 29 -6.59 -40.38 -16.74
CA PRO A 29 -6.38 -40.03 -15.34
C PRO A 29 -4.92 -40.11 -14.90
N ARG A 30 -4.16 -41.13 -15.35
CA ARG A 30 -2.72 -41.24 -15.06
C ARG A 30 -1.92 -40.02 -15.56
N THR A 31 -2.17 -39.58 -16.79
CA THR A 31 -1.53 -38.38 -17.35
C THR A 31 -2.03 -37.10 -16.68
N GLY A 32 -3.32 -37.04 -16.34
CA GLY A 32 -3.91 -35.92 -15.61
C GLY A 32 -3.29 -35.71 -14.23
N PHE A 33 -3.08 -36.78 -13.45
CA PHE A 33 -2.41 -36.70 -12.15
C PHE A 33 -0.94 -36.28 -12.27
N ILE A 34 -0.24 -36.71 -13.32
CA ILE A 34 1.13 -36.25 -13.60
C ILE A 34 1.15 -34.76 -13.91
N ILE A 35 0.25 -34.27 -14.77
CA ILE A 35 0.15 -32.84 -15.12
C ILE A 35 -0.18 -32.00 -13.88
N LEU A 36 -1.15 -32.44 -13.07
CA LEU A 36 -1.51 -31.76 -11.83
C LEU A 36 -0.34 -31.74 -10.84
N GLY A 37 0.38 -32.85 -10.68
CA GLY A 37 1.55 -32.94 -9.82
C GLY A 37 2.68 -31.99 -10.26
N VAL A 38 2.94 -31.89 -11.56
CA VAL A 38 3.91 -30.94 -12.12
C VAL A 38 3.47 -29.49 -11.90
N LEU A 39 2.19 -29.17 -12.14
CA LEU A 39 1.65 -27.82 -11.88
C LEU A 39 1.78 -27.43 -10.41
N LEU A 40 1.46 -28.33 -9.49
CA LEU A 40 1.62 -28.09 -8.05
C LEU A 40 3.09 -27.95 -7.65
N ALA A 41 3.99 -28.77 -8.21
CA ALA A 41 5.43 -28.70 -7.94
C ALA A 41 6.07 -27.40 -8.47
N VAL A 42 5.55 -26.81 -9.54
CA VAL A 42 6.01 -25.52 -10.08
C VAL A 42 5.37 -24.35 -9.34
N ALA A 43 4.09 -24.45 -8.96
CA ALA A 43 3.37 -23.39 -8.25
C ALA A 43 3.78 -23.27 -6.78
N ALA A 44 4.10 -24.38 -6.10
CA ALA A 44 4.44 -24.37 -4.67
C ALA A 44 5.68 -23.51 -4.33
N PRO A 45 6.81 -23.59 -5.06
CA PRO A 45 7.95 -22.70 -4.83
C PRO A 45 7.62 -21.21 -5.06
N ALA A 46 6.76 -20.91 -6.04
CA ALA A 46 6.31 -19.54 -6.30
C ALA A 46 5.43 -19.00 -5.16
N PHE A 47 4.60 -19.86 -4.56
CA PHE A 47 3.78 -19.51 -3.39
C PHE A 47 4.62 -19.34 -2.12
N VAL A 48 5.62 -20.21 -1.90
CA VAL A 48 6.50 -20.17 -0.71
C VAL A 48 7.45 -18.97 -0.76
N SER A 49 7.85 -18.52 -1.95
CA SER A 49 8.69 -17.33 -2.13
C SER A 49 7.92 -16.02 -2.32
N TRP A 50 6.58 -16.07 -2.34
CA TRP A 50 5.75 -14.88 -2.47
C TRP A 50 5.89 -13.99 -1.23
N LYS A 51 6.53 -12.83 -1.38
CA LYS A 51 6.46 -11.76 -0.38
C LYS A 51 5.22 -10.93 -0.64
N PRO A 52 4.39 -10.63 0.39
CA PRO A 52 3.29 -9.71 0.23
C PRO A 52 3.80 -8.39 -0.35
N ILE A 53 3.07 -7.84 -1.34
CA ILE A 53 3.49 -6.68 -2.12
C ILE A 53 3.84 -5.49 -1.21
N TYR A 54 3.10 -5.29 -0.11
CA TYR A 54 3.36 -4.21 0.84
C TYR A 54 4.76 -4.31 1.50
N LYS A 55 5.32 -5.51 1.69
CA LYS A 55 6.66 -5.70 2.29
C LYS A 55 7.79 -5.28 1.34
N THR A 56 7.52 -5.17 0.05
CA THR A 56 8.51 -4.74 -0.95
C THR A 56 8.28 -3.30 -1.40
N ARG A 57 7.02 -2.86 -1.53
CA ARG A 57 6.67 -1.49 -1.95
C ARG A 57 6.90 -0.45 -0.87
N THR A 58 6.48 -0.70 0.38
CA THR A 58 6.57 0.30 1.45
C THR A 58 8.01 0.76 1.73
N PRO A 59 9.04 -0.13 1.78
CA PRO A 59 10.42 0.31 1.89
C PRO A 59 10.89 1.16 0.71
N ARG A 60 10.51 0.81 -0.53
CA ARG A 60 10.87 1.62 -1.71
C ARG A 60 10.23 3.00 -1.64
N PHE A 61 8.94 3.05 -1.34
CA PHE A 61 8.21 4.30 -1.15
C PHE A 61 8.87 5.17 -0.06
N ALA A 62 9.26 4.57 1.07
CA ALA A 62 9.98 5.27 2.12
C ALA A 62 11.28 5.91 1.62
N GLU A 63 12.07 5.18 0.81
CA GLU A 63 13.28 5.73 0.20
C GLU A 63 13.02 6.84 -0.83
N GLU A 64 11.89 6.80 -1.54
CA GLU A 64 11.49 7.88 -2.45
C GLU A 64 11.10 9.15 -1.70
N VAL A 65 10.32 9.02 -0.62
CA VAL A 65 9.94 10.14 0.25
C VAL A 65 11.17 10.78 0.90
N LYS A 66 12.09 9.96 1.43
CA LYS A 66 13.32 10.43 2.08
C LYS A 66 14.21 11.28 1.18
N LYS A 67 14.08 11.18 -0.15
CA LYS A 67 14.84 12.00 -1.11
C LYS A 67 14.26 13.40 -1.30
N VAL A 68 12.98 13.60 -0.96
CA VAL A 68 12.24 14.83 -1.29
C VAL A 68 11.71 15.58 -0.06
N ALA A 69 11.85 15.00 1.13
CA ALA A 69 11.39 15.59 2.38
C ALA A 69 12.37 15.36 3.53
N ASP A 70 12.60 16.38 4.34
CA ASP A 70 13.22 16.23 5.66
C ASP A 70 12.14 15.80 6.68
N PRO A 71 12.39 14.78 7.51
CA PRO A 71 11.38 14.28 8.45
C PRO A 71 11.03 15.31 9.53
N SER A 72 11.96 16.18 9.94
CA SER A 72 11.71 17.19 10.97
C SER A 72 10.91 18.37 10.43
N GLU A 73 11.18 18.82 9.21
CA GLU A 73 10.38 19.83 8.51
C GLU A 73 8.96 19.32 8.25
N LEU A 74 8.84 18.08 7.78
CA LEU A 74 7.54 17.45 7.51
C LEU A 74 6.71 17.29 8.79
N GLN A 75 7.32 16.89 9.90
CA GLN A 75 6.64 16.80 11.20
C GLN A 75 6.24 18.18 11.73
N ARG A 76 7.10 19.20 11.59
CA ARG A 76 6.77 20.57 12.01
C ARG A 76 5.57 21.11 11.24
N TRP A 77 5.55 20.92 9.92
CA TRP A 77 4.40 21.27 9.07
C TRP A 77 3.13 20.56 9.53
N ALA A 78 3.17 19.24 9.68
CA ALA A 78 2.00 18.46 10.06
C ALA A 78 1.45 18.89 11.43
N VAL A 79 2.30 19.07 12.44
CA VAL A 79 1.87 19.52 13.77
C VAL A 79 1.23 20.91 13.73
N ALA A 80 1.76 21.84 12.92
CA ALA A 80 1.14 23.14 12.72
C ALA A 80 -0.25 23.01 12.07
N THR A 81 -0.39 22.18 11.03
CA THR A 81 -1.68 21.91 10.37
C THR A 81 -2.72 21.32 11.34
N LEU A 82 -2.29 20.44 12.24
CA LEU A 82 -3.17 19.87 13.29
C LEU A 82 -3.61 20.89 14.34
N GLN A 83 -2.80 21.93 14.61
CA GLN A 83 -3.15 23.00 15.54
C GLN A 83 -4.17 23.96 14.93
N GLU A 84 -4.05 24.28 13.64
CA GLU A 84 -5.02 25.09 12.89
C GLU A 84 -6.38 24.39 12.81
N THR A 85 -6.36 23.07 12.61
CA THR A 85 -7.56 22.22 12.57
C THR A 85 -7.99 21.85 14.00
N SER A 86 -8.56 22.80 14.73
CA SER A 86 -8.80 22.68 16.19
C SER A 86 -10.08 21.91 16.57
N GLN A 87 -10.89 21.45 15.61
CA GLN A 87 -12.06 20.61 15.91
C GLN A 87 -11.67 19.14 16.09
N ALA A 88 -11.80 18.64 17.32
CA ALA A 88 -11.71 17.22 17.61
C ALA A 88 -12.97 16.49 17.10
N GLY A 89 -12.81 15.25 16.62
CA GLY A 89 -13.94 14.39 16.24
C GLY A 89 -14.42 14.48 14.79
N SER A 90 -13.80 15.31 13.94
CA SER A 90 -14.03 15.32 12.50
C SER A 90 -12.72 15.22 11.72
N SER A 91 -12.74 14.48 10.61
CA SER A 91 -11.63 14.49 9.67
C SER A 91 -11.70 15.76 8.83
N HIS A 92 -10.54 16.36 8.55
CA HIS A 92 -10.44 17.58 7.77
C HIS A 92 -9.51 17.37 6.60
N GLU A 93 -10.01 17.56 5.39
CA GLU A 93 -9.19 17.53 4.17
C GLU A 93 -8.20 18.72 4.18
N ILE A 94 -6.95 18.43 3.83
CA ILE A 94 -5.89 19.43 3.69
C ILE A 94 -5.78 19.73 2.19
N PRO A 95 -6.02 20.98 1.75
CA PRO A 95 -5.90 21.33 0.36
C PRO A 95 -4.51 20.98 -0.21
N ARG A 96 -4.47 20.40 -1.42
CA ARG A 96 -3.24 19.91 -2.05
C ARG A 96 -2.14 20.98 -2.15
N ASP A 97 -2.51 22.24 -2.34
CA ASP A 97 -1.58 23.37 -2.42
C ASP A 97 -0.91 23.72 -1.08
N LYS A 98 -1.46 23.23 0.04
CA LYS A 98 -0.90 23.35 1.40
C LYS A 98 0.06 22.22 1.76
N VAL A 99 0.05 21.12 1.02
CA VAL A 99 0.99 20.00 1.19
C VAL A 99 2.37 20.41 0.67
N PRO A 100 3.48 20.03 1.35
CA PRO A 100 4.83 20.34 0.91
C PRO A 100 5.09 19.93 -0.54
N VAL A 101 5.78 20.78 -1.30
CA VAL A 101 5.92 20.63 -2.75
C VAL A 101 6.59 19.29 -3.15
N GLY A 102 7.60 18.86 -2.40
CA GLY A 102 8.28 17.58 -2.64
C GLY A 102 7.35 16.38 -2.50
N ILE A 103 6.41 16.46 -1.55
CA ILE A 103 5.41 15.42 -1.29
C ILE A 103 4.32 15.42 -2.36
N ARG A 104 3.68 16.57 -2.63
CA ARG A 104 2.52 16.61 -3.54
C ARG A 104 2.89 16.34 -5.01
N ASN A 105 4.17 16.50 -5.36
CA ASN A 105 4.69 16.19 -6.69
C ASN A 105 5.29 14.77 -6.78
N LEU A 106 5.39 14.05 -5.65
CA LEU A 106 5.92 12.70 -5.64
C LEU A 106 4.95 11.73 -6.33
N THR A 107 5.48 10.97 -7.28
CA THR A 107 4.81 9.83 -7.89
C THR A 107 5.51 8.57 -7.40
N SER A 108 4.77 7.63 -6.82
CA SER A 108 5.29 6.38 -6.25
C SER A 108 4.64 5.20 -6.96
N ASP A 109 5.46 4.27 -7.46
CA ASP A 109 5.01 3.10 -8.24
C ASP A 109 4.02 3.46 -9.37
N GLY A 110 4.20 4.64 -10.00
CA GLY A 110 3.34 5.16 -11.07
C GLY A 110 2.03 5.79 -10.59
N SER A 111 1.75 5.81 -9.29
CA SER A 111 0.59 6.50 -8.71
C SER A 111 0.97 7.91 -8.23
N PRO A 112 0.25 8.95 -8.67
CA PRO A 112 0.45 10.29 -8.15
C PRO A 112 -0.04 10.40 -6.70
N PHE A 113 0.46 11.41 -5.97
CA PHE A 113 -0.11 11.80 -4.68
C PHE A 113 -1.62 12.04 -4.82
N GLN A 114 -2.41 11.44 -3.93
CA GLN A 114 -3.86 11.43 -4.01
C GLN A 114 -4.47 12.50 -3.11
N ASP A 115 -4.25 12.39 -1.80
CA ASP A 115 -4.98 13.18 -0.82
C ASP A 115 -4.18 13.41 0.48
N ALA A 116 -4.53 14.47 1.22
CA ALA A 116 -4.05 14.74 2.58
C ALA A 116 -5.23 15.09 3.49
N PHE A 117 -5.23 14.55 4.71
CA PHE A 117 -6.25 14.91 5.70
C PHE A 117 -5.75 14.77 7.13
N CYS A 118 -6.39 15.52 8.04
CA CYS A 118 -6.26 15.35 9.48
C CYS A 118 -7.26 14.29 9.95
N ASP A 119 -6.80 13.34 10.78
CA ASP A 119 -7.64 12.34 11.43
C ASP A 119 -8.53 12.96 12.53
N ALA A 120 -9.72 12.39 12.74
CA ALA A 120 -10.71 12.77 13.73
C ALA A 120 -10.35 12.36 15.19
N GLY A 121 -9.12 11.90 15.43
CA GLY A 121 -8.67 11.34 16.70
C GLY A 121 -8.67 12.32 17.89
N SER A 122 -8.37 11.78 19.08
CA SER A 122 -8.12 12.59 20.28
C SER A 122 -6.97 13.58 20.02
N VAL A 123 -6.93 14.72 20.72
CA VAL A 123 -5.90 15.76 20.46
C VAL A 123 -4.48 15.20 20.46
N GLN A 124 -4.20 14.18 21.25
CA GLN A 124 -2.89 13.54 21.37
C GLN A 124 -2.61 12.50 20.26
N ASP A 125 -3.66 11.91 19.68
CA ASP A 125 -3.58 10.88 18.64
C ASP A 125 -3.86 11.41 17.23
N ARG A 126 -4.13 12.72 17.12
CA ARG A 126 -4.35 13.38 15.84
C ARG A 126 -3.10 13.29 14.97
N THR A 127 -3.34 12.92 13.72
CA THR A 127 -2.28 12.73 12.72
C THR A 127 -2.71 13.31 11.39
N VAL A 128 -1.73 13.80 10.63
CA VAL A 128 -1.89 14.07 9.21
C VAL A 128 -1.62 12.78 8.45
N TRP A 129 -2.54 12.42 7.57
CA TRP A 129 -2.41 11.35 6.61
C TRP A 129 -2.09 11.94 5.25
N LEU A 130 -1.05 11.42 4.62
CA LEU A 130 -0.67 11.69 3.24
C LEU A 130 -0.85 10.39 2.48
N VAL A 131 -1.69 10.38 1.44
CA VAL A 131 -2.18 9.14 0.82
C VAL A 131 -1.82 9.08 -0.66
N TRP A 132 -1.37 7.90 -1.06
CA TRP A 132 -1.25 7.43 -2.44
C TRP A 132 -2.08 6.16 -2.57
N GLY A 133 -2.53 5.88 -3.79
CA GLY A 133 -3.24 4.65 -4.10
C GLY A 133 -4.56 4.89 -4.82
N GLY A 134 -5.48 3.95 -4.64
CA GLY A 134 -6.80 3.95 -5.27
C GLY A 134 -7.51 2.62 -5.04
N GLY A 135 -8.37 2.20 -5.99
CA GLY A 135 -9.23 1.03 -5.83
C GLY A 135 -8.55 -0.32 -5.54
N PHE A 136 -7.22 -0.41 -5.62
CA PHE A 136 -6.42 -1.62 -5.34
C PHE A 136 -5.55 -1.50 -4.09
N GLY A 137 -5.86 -0.54 -3.22
CA GLY A 137 -5.16 -0.33 -1.95
C GLY A 137 -4.51 1.05 -1.86
N HIS A 138 -4.25 1.44 -0.61
CA HIS A 138 -3.66 2.71 -0.26
C HIS A 138 -2.39 2.51 0.58
N TRP A 139 -1.52 3.50 0.50
CA TRP A 139 -0.31 3.59 1.28
C TRP A 139 0.05 5.06 1.47
N GLY A 140 1.02 5.32 2.33
CA GLY A 140 1.48 6.69 2.49
C GLY A 140 2.20 6.94 3.79
N ILE A 141 2.01 8.14 4.32
CA ILE A 141 2.71 8.62 5.51
C ILE A 141 1.66 9.08 6.52
N ARG A 142 1.86 8.67 7.77
CA ARG A 142 1.09 9.14 8.92
C ARG A 142 2.02 9.92 9.84
N ILE A 143 1.65 11.16 10.13
CA ILE A 143 2.52 12.14 10.81
C ILE A 143 1.78 12.72 12.01
N GLY A 144 2.29 12.48 13.22
CA GLY A 144 1.79 13.05 14.46
C GLY A 144 2.88 13.82 15.21
N THR A 145 2.58 14.12 16.48
CA THR A 145 3.57 14.62 17.44
C THR A 145 4.68 13.58 17.67
N SER A 146 5.83 13.98 18.23
CA SER A 146 6.93 13.04 18.50
C SER A 146 6.58 11.94 19.51
N SER A 147 5.54 12.16 20.32
CA SER A 147 4.99 11.17 21.25
C SER A 147 3.96 10.24 20.61
N PHE A 148 3.47 10.55 19.40
CA PHE A 148 2.50 9.70 18.71
C PHE A 148 3.08 8.31 18.46
N ARG A 149 2.28 7.29 18.73
CA ARG A 149 2.56 5.88 18.43
C ARG A 149 1.35 5.29 17.75
N VAL A 150 1.61 4.53 16.69
CA VAL A 150 0.56 3.79 16.00
C VAL A 150 0.06 2.67 16.91
N SER A 151 -1.25 2.62 17.16
CA SER A 151 -1.90 1.47 17.78
C SER A 151 -1.87 0.28 16.83
N PRO A 152 -1.71 -0.95 17.32
CA PRO A 152 -1.77 -2.14 16.47
C PRO A 152 -3.07 -2.18 15.66
N ASP A 153 -2.94 -2.25 14.33
CA ASP A 153 -4.03 -2.44 13.38
C ASP A 153 -3.55 -3.33 12.21
N ASP A 154 -4.43 -3.56 11.22
CA ASP A 154 -4.14 -4.46 10.11
C ASP A 154 -3.18 -3.87 9.06
N ASN A 155 -2.73 -2.62 9.17
CA ASN A 155 -1.80 -2.02 8.24
C ASN A 155 -0.35 -2.39 8.54
N TYR A 156 0.47 -2.39 7.50
CA TYR A 156 1.92 -2.57 7.63
C TYR A 156 2.58 -1.22 7.83
N TYR A 157 3.36 -1.06 8.91
CA TYR A 157 4.04 0.19 9.24
C TYR A 157 5.56 0.07 9.25
N ILE A 158 6.23 1.15 8.83
CA ILE A 158 7.67 1.37 9.00
C ILE A 158 7.87 2.73 9.66
N GLU A 159 8.45 2.76 10.85
CA GLU A 159 8.79 4.02 11.51
C GLU A 159 9.99 4.69 10.81
N TRP A 160 9.85 5.97 10.50
CA TRP A 160 10.96 6.79 10.01
C TRP A 160 11.67 7.50 11.17
N LYS A 161 10.88 8.08 12.06
CA LYS A 161 11.28 8.85 13.24
C LYS A 161 10.11 8.82 14.23
N PRO A 162 10.32 9.02 15.55
CA PRO A 162 9.23 9.14 16.51
C PRO A 162 8.08 10.03 16.02
N GLY A 163 6.89 9.42 15.86
CA GLY A 163 5.68 10.08 15.39
C GLY A 163 5.46 10.10 13.87
N ILE A 164 6.37 9.53 13.08
CA ILE A 164 6.29 9.49 11.60
C ILE A 164 6.39 8.05 11.12
N TYR A 165 5.32 7.58 10.49
CA TYR A 165 5.21 6.19 10.04
C TYR A 165 4.85 6.17 8.55
N PHE A 166 5.61 5.39 7.78
CA PHE A 166 5.12 4.90 6.50
C PHE A 166 4.12 3.79 6.76
N TRP A 167 3.07 3.72 5.96
CA TRP A 167 2.02 2.71 6.10
C TRP A 167 1.56 2.17 4.75
N HIS A 168 1.02 0.95 4.75
CA HIS A 168 0.42 0.32 3.58
C HIS A 168 -0.71 -0.62 4.01
N GLN A 169 -1.86 -0.55 3.32
CA GLN A 169 -2.96 -1.48 3.54
C GLN A 169 -2.53 -2.91 3.22
N THR A 170 -2.93 -3.87 4.04
CA THR A 170 -2.58 -5.29 3.83
C THR A 170 -3.68 -6.12 3.19
N HIS A 171 -4.86 -5.51 2.95
CA HIS A 171 -6.04 -6.13 2.35
C HIS A 171 -6.07 -5.99 0.83
#